data_AF-G0WBP9-F1
#
_entry.id   AF-G0WBP9-F1
#
_cell.length_a   1.000
_cell.length_b   1.000
_cell.length_c   1.000
_cell.angle_alpha   90.00
_cell.angle_beta   90.00
_cell.angle_gamma   90.00
#
_symmetry.space_group_name_H-M   'P 1'
#
loop_
_entity.id
_entity.type
_entity.pdbx_description
1 polymer ?
#
loop_
_entity_poly.entity_id
_entity_poly.type
_entity_poly.pdbx_seq_one_letter_code
_entity_poly.pdbx_strand_id
1 'polypeptide(L)'
;MTIGNFQPLRNSDPTTIKRLYKESTAAGLGAIQGSIISGSSTLIFNKYSKFFRNLTFQGKLFYNVALISMNIIFKAEHQVLKFQQKLLLEEDIKRGKLLDKAAENGVFIED
;
A
#
# COMPACT_ATOMS: atom_id res chain seq x y z
N MET A 1 4.21 -27.70 -0.12
CA MET A 1 4.55 -26.26 -0.07
C MET A 1 3.58 -25.57 0.87
N THR A 2 3.95 -25.54 2.15
CA THR A 2 3.15 -24.92 3.21
C THR A 2 3.38 -23.41 3.19
N ILE A 3 2.28 -22.69 3.01
CA ILE A 3 2.17 -21.24 3.07
C ILE A 3 2.71 -20.83 4.45
N GLY A 4 3.84 -20.11 4.47
CA GLY A 4 4.52 -19.73 5.69
C GLY A 4 3.56 -19.03 6.66
N ASN A 5 3.71 -19.36 7.95
CA ASN A 5 3.02 -18.72 9.06
C ASN A 5 3.17 -17.18 8.97
N PHE A 6 2.17 -16.52 8.40
CA PHE A 6 2.01 -15.07 8.51
C PHE A 6 1.56 -14.78 9.94
N GLN A 7 2.51 -14.49 10.83
CA GLN A 7 2.17 -13.84 12.08
C GLN A 7 1.79 -12.38 11.75
N PRO A 8 0.52 -11.97 11.91
CA PRO A 8 0.18 -10.57 11.80
C PRO A 8 0.97 -9.82 12.88
N LEU A 9 1.62 -8.73 12.46
CA LEU A 9 2.45 -7.82 13.26
C LEU A 9 2.10 -7.90 14.76
N ARG A 10 2.92 -8.65 15.51
CA ARG A 10 2.76 -8.82 16.95
C ARG A 10 3.20 -7.49 17.59
N ASN A 11 2.21 -6.79 18.14
CA ASN A 11 2.25 -5.52 18.87
C ASN A 11 2.10 -4.24 18.04
N SER A 12 0.89 -3.69 18.16
CA SER A 12 0.43 -2.34 17.82
C SER A 12 1.23 -1.24 18.53
N ASP A 13 2.51 -1.08 18.22
CA ASP A 13 3.28 0.08 18.66
C ASP A 13 2.68 1.34 17.98
N PRO A 14 2.12 2.31 18.73
CA PRO A 14 1.45 3.47 18.16
C PRO A 14 2.38 4.31 17.27
N THR A 15 3.70 4.17 17.44
CA THR A 15 4.70 4.85 16.62
C THR A 15 4.79 4.25 15.20
N THR A 16 4.67 2.93 15.08
CA THR A 16 4.65 2.21 13.79
C THR A 16 3.38 2.53 13.00
N ILE A 17 2.23 2.63 13.68
CA ILE A 17 0.96 3.03 13.05
C ILE A 17 1.02 4.47 12.53
N LYS A 18 1.62 5.40 13.30
CA LYS A 18 1.83 6.78 12.83
C LYS A 18 2.74 6.86 11.61
N ARG A 19 3.80 6.03 11.55
CA ARG A 19 4.67 5.93 10.37
C ARG A 19 3.93 5.36 9.17
N LEU A 20 3.17 4.29 9.38
CA LEU A 20 2.33 3.70 8.34
C LEU A 20 1.31 4.71 7.80
N TYR A 21 0.66 5.47 8.67
CA TYR A 21 -0.31 6.51 8.28
C TYR A 21 0.36 7.64 7.48
N LYS A 22 1.57 8.07 7.89
CA LYS A 22 2.34 9.10 7.20
C LYS A 22 2.87 8.62 5.83
N GLU A 23 3.23 7.34 5.70
CA GLU A 23 3.59 6.77 4.40
C GLU A 23 2.35 6.51 3.55
N SER A 24 1.22 6.11 4.14
CA SER A 24 -0.05 5.87 3.43
C SER A 24 -0.71 7.16 2.95
N THR A 25 -0.49 8.32 3.58
CA THR A 25 -0.95 9.60 3.00
C THR A 25 -0.23 9.95 1.70
N ALA A 26 0.95 9.37 1.43
CA ALA A 26 1.55 9.44 0.09
C ALA A 26 0.74 8.64 -0.96
N ALA A 27 -0.10 7.69 -0.54
CA ALA A 27 -1.08 7.06 -1.43
C ALA A 27 -2.19 8.03 -1.89
N GLY A 28 -2.29 9.23 -1.29
CA GLY A 28 -3.09 10.34 -1.81
C GLY A 28 -2.68 10.76 -3.22
N LEU A 29 -1.43 10.49 -3.64
CA LEU A 29 -0.99 10.65 -5.03
C LEU A 29 -1.76 9.71 -5.99
N GLY A 30 -2.24 8.57 -5.49
CA GLY A 30 -3.11 7.64 -6.22
C GLY A 30 -4.49 8.25 -6.53
N ALA A 31 -5.01 9.13 -5.66
CA ALA A 31 -6.26 9.84 -5.93
C ALA A 31 -6.12 10.84 -7.08
N ILE A 32 -4.98 11.54 -7.14
CA ILE A 32 -4.65 12.48 -8.22
C ILE A 32 -4.45 11.73 -9.55
N GLN A 33 -3.72 10.60 -9.53
CA GLN A 33 -3.56 9.76 -10.72
C GLN A 33 -4.90 9.18 -11.18
N GLY A 34 -5.72 8.68 -10.25
CA GLY A 34 -7.05 8.17 -10.52
C GLY A 34 -8.00 9.24 -11.10
N SER A 35 -7.92 10.49 -10.65
CA SER A 35 -8.76 11.58 -11.17
C SER A 35 -8.37 11.96 -12.60
N ILE A 36 -7.07 11.97 -12.92
CA ILE A 36 -6.58 12.21 -14.30
C ILE A 36 -6.98 11.07 -15.23
N ILE A 37 -6.84 9.81 -14.79
CA ILE A 37 -7.19 8.62 -15.60
C ILE A 37 -8.71 8.54 -15.82
N SER A 38 -9.50 8.80 -14.79
CA SER A 38 -10.97 8.75 -14.89
C SER A 38 -11.52 9.90 -15.74
N GLY A 39 -10.97 11.11 -15.60
CA GLY A 39 -11.32 12.26 -16.44
C GLY A 39 -10.98 12.04 -17.93
N SER A 40 -9.78 11.57 -18.22
CA SER A 40 -9.35 11.26 -19.60
C SER A 40 -10.16 10.10 -20.21
N SER A 41 -10.42 9.05 -19.43
CA SER A 41 -11.29 7.94 -19.85
C SER A 41 -12.71 8.42 -20.17
N THR A 42 -13.28 9.29 -19.34
CA THR A 42 -14.63 9.83 -19.57
C THR A 42 -14.70 10.63 -20.87
N LEU A 43 -13.69 11.45 -21.18
CA LEU A 43 -13.63 12.19 -22.45
C LEU A 43 -13.53 11.27 -23.67
N ILE A 44 -12.71 10.22 -23.59
CA ILE A 44 -12.55 9.23 -24.67
C ILE A 44 -13.84 8.44 -24.88
N PHE A 45 -14.45 7.92 -23.80
CA PHE A 45 -15.69 7.15 -23.90
C PHE A 45 -16.87 7.99 -24.39
N ASN A 46 -16.93 9.27 -24.04
CA ASN A 46 -17.97 10.16 -24.54
C ASN A 46 -17.83 10.46 -26.05
N LYS A 47 -16.61 10.37 -26.60
CA LYS A 47 -16.32 10.57 -28.03
C LYS A 47 -16.58 9.32 -28.87
N TYR A 48 -16.23 8.13 -28.37
CA TYR A 48 -16.26 6.90 -29.17
C TYR A 48 -17.43 5.96 -28.86
N SER A 49 -18.01 6.00 -27.66
CA SER A 49 -19.06 5.05 -27.24
C SER A 49 -20.44 5.72 -27.17
N LYS A 50 -21.35 5.32 -28.06
CA LYS A 50 -22.77 5.73 -28.00
C LYS A 50 -23.45 5.27 -26.71
N PHE A 51 -23.03 4.13 -26.16
CA PHE A 51 -23.56 3.56 -24.92
C PHE A 51 -23.19 4.41 -23.70
N PHE A 52 -21.93 4.87 -23.64
CA PHE A 52 -21.46 5.73 -22.56
C PHE A 52 -22.02 7.14 -22.68
N ARG A 53 -22.28 7.62 -23.90
CA ARG A 53 -22.92 8.92 -24.17
C ARG A 53 -24.37 8.95 -23.64
N ASN A 54 -25.13 7.88 -23.84
CA ASN A 54 -26.52 7.73 -23.35
C ASN A 54 -26.65 7.36 -21.87
N LEU A 55 -25.54 7.07 -21.18
CA LEU A 55 -25.57 6.77 -19.76
C LEU A 55 -26.01 8.00 -18.95
N THR A 56 -26.91 7.80 -17.98
CA THR A 56 -27.32 8.85 -17.05
C THR A 56 -26.12 9.39 -16.26
N PHE A 57 -26.22 10.64 -15.81
CA PHE A 57 -25.15 11.32 -15.08
C PHE A 57 -24.65 10.51 -13.87
N GLN A 58 -25.55 9.82 -13.16
CA GLN A 58 -25.23 8.94 -12.04
C GLN A 58 -24.31 7.78 -12.44
N GLY A 59 -24.55 7.14 -13.60
CA GLY A 59 -23.70 6.05 -14.09
C GLY A 59 -22.30 6.52 -14.47
N LYS A 60 -22.19 7.73 -15.04
CA LYS A 60 -20.89 8.36 -15.34
C LYS A 60 -20.15 8.69 -14.04
N LEU A 61 -20.85 9.17 -13.02
CA LEU A 61 -20.26 9.46 -11.71
C LEU A 61 -19.74 8.18 -11.05
N PHE A 62 -20.54 7.11 -11.06
CA PHE A 62 -20.16 5.81 -10.51
C PHE A 62 -18.88 5.27 -11.15
N TYR A 63 -18.77 5.34 -12.49
CA TYR A 63 -17.58 4.92 -13.21
C TYR A 63 -16.32 5.70 -12.78
N ASN A 64 -16.42 7.02 -12.64
CA ASN A 64 -15.30 7.85 -12.22
C ASN A 64 -14.88 7.53 -10.78
N VAL A 65 -15.84 7.40 -9.85
CA VAL A 65 -15.57 7.04 -8.45
C VAL A 65 -14.97 5.64 -8.34
N ALA A 66 -15.47 4.67 -9.11
CA ALA A 66 -14.93 3.32 -9.17
C ALA A 66 -13.46 3.33 -9.62
N LEU A 67 -13.12 4.07 -10.68
CA LEU A 67 -11.74 4.20 -11.13
C LEU A 67 -10.84 4.90 -10.11
N ILE A 68 -11.31 5.98 -9.49
CA ILE A 68 -10.53 6.72 -8.49
C ILE A 68 -10.27 5.84 -7.27
N SER A 69 -11.31 5.19 -6.73
CA SER A 69 -11.19 4.31 -5.57
C SER A 69 -10.27 3.11 -5.84
N MET A 70 -10.39 2.46 -7.01
CA MET A 70 -9.51 1.36 -7.39
C MET A 70 -8.03 1.78 -7.42
N ASN A 71 -7.73 2.96 -7.95
CA ASN A 71 -6.36 3.49 -8.01
C ASN A 71 -5.81 3.84 -6.62
N ILE A 72 -6.64 4.38 -5.72
CA ILE A 72 -6.27 4.67 -4.33
C ILE A 72 -5.93 3.37 -3.61
N ILE A 73 -6.80 2.35 -3.70
CA ILE A 73 -6.61 1.05 -3.05
C ILE A 73 -5.31 0.41 -3.55
N PHE A 74 -5.11 0.36 -4.87
CA PHE A 74 -3.91 -0.24 -5.46
C PHE A 74 -2.62 0.42 -4.97
N LYS A 75 -2.59 1.76 -4.90
CA LYS A 75 -1.44 2.50 -4.37
C LYS A 75 -1.23 2.28 -2.88
N ALA A 76 -2.31 2.25 -2.09
CA ALA A 76 -2.25 2.01 -0.66
C ALA A 76 -1.71 0.60 -0.35
N GLU A 77 -2.23 -0.43 -1.01
CA GLU A 77 -1.75 -1.81 -0.86
C GLU A 77 -0.27 -1.93 -1.20
N HIS A 78 0.16 -1.34 -2.32
CA HIS A 78 1.56 -1.34 -2.71
C HIS A 78 2.46 -0.59 -1.71
N GLN A 79 1.97 0.48 -1.09
CA GLN A 79 2.69 1.21 -0.05
C GLN A 79 2.84 0.36 1.22
N VAL A 80 1.78 -0.34 1.63
CA VAL A 80 1.80 -1.27 2.77
C VAL A 80 2.78 -2.41 2.54
N LEU A 81 2.79 -3.02 1.35
CA LEU A 81 3.75 -4.07 1.00
C LEU A 81 5.19 -3.59 1.09
N LYS A 82 5.48 -2.38 0.57
CA LYS A 82 6.82 -1.77 0.68
C LYS A 82 7.21 -1.51 2.13
N PHE A 83 6.27 -1.06 2.96
CA PHE A 83 6.53 -0.84 4.37
C PHE A 83 6.88 -2.14 5.09
N GLN A 84 6.12 -3.22 4.84
CA GLN A 84 6.40 -4.53 5.40
C GLN A 84 7.79 -5.05 5.01
N GLN A 85 8.18 -4.91 3.74
CA GLN A 85 9.52 -5.29 3.26
C GLN A 85 10.64 -4.52 3.98
N LYS A 86 10.47 -3.20 4.16
CA LYS A 86 11.43 -2.39 4.90
C LYS A 86 11.53 -2.81 6.37
N LEU A 87 10.40 -3.11 6.99
CA LEU A 87 10.33 -3.47 8.39
C LEU A 87 11.02 -4.81 8.66
N LEU A 88 10.83 -5.80 7.78
CA LEU A 88 11.55 -7.07 7.82
C LEU A 88 13.07 -6.87 7.70
N LEU A 89 13.52 -6.04 6.74
CA LEU A 89 14.94 -5.70 6.59
C LEU A 89 15.50 -5.02 7.85
N GLU A 90 14.76 -4.10 8.46
CA GLU A 90 15.18 -3.46 9.71
C GLU A 90 15.28 -4.45 10.88
N GLU A 91 14.36 -5.40 10.97
CA GLU A 91 14.40 -6.46 11.99
C GLU A 91 15.60 -7.38 11.80
N ASP A 92 15.90 -7.80 10.57
CA ASP A 92 17.07 -8.62 10.27
C ASP A 92 18.38 -7.91 10.63
N ILE A 93 18.50 -6.62 10.28
CA ILE A 93 19.66 -5.80 10.65
C ILE A 93 19.77 -5.64 12.18
N LYS A 94 18.64 -5.46 12.88
CA LYS A 94 18.63 -5.36 14.35
C LYS A 94 19.05 -6.69 14.99
N ARG A 95 18.56 -7.82 14.48
CA ARG A 95 18.97 -9.15 14.94
C ARG A 95 20.47 -9.37 14.75
N GLY A 96 21.01 -9.05 13.57
CA GLY A 96 22.47 -9.12 13.33
C GLY A 96 23.27 -8.31 14.34
N LYS A 97 22.88 -7.04 14.58
CA LYS A 97 23.56 -6.19 15.58
C LYS A 97 23.45 -6.69 17.01
N LEU A 98 22.36 -7.37 17.36
CA LEU A 98 22.19 -7.96 18.69
C LEU A 98 23.08 -9.20 18.86
N LEU A 99 23.20 -10.03 17.82
CA LEU A 99 24.11 -11.17 17.80
C LEU A 99 25.57 -10.71 17.90
N ASP A 100 25.97 -9.68 17.14
CA ASP A 100 27.32 -9.12 17.23
C ASP A 100 27.62 -8.60 18.64
N LYS A 101 26.68 -7.89 19.27
CA LYS A 101 26.83 -7.42 20.66
C LYS A 101 26.83 -8.55 21.69
N ALA A 102 26.07 -9.62 21.47
CA ALA A 102 26.06 -10.77 22.35
C ALA A 102 27.41 -11.52 22.28
N ALA A 103 27.96 -11.64 21.06
CA ALA A 103 29.29 -12.19 20.81
C ALA A 103 30.40 -11.33 21.44
N GLU A 104 30.35 -10.01 21.32
CA GLU A 104 31.29 -9.08 21.97
C GLU A 104 31.25 -9.19 23.51
N ASN A 105 30.09 -9.50 24.09
CA ASN A 105 29.92 -9.69 25.53
C ASN A 105 30.17 -11.14 26.00
N GLY A 106 30.60 -12.03 25.11
CA GLY A 106 30.91 -13.43 25.43
C GLY A 106 29.71 -14.29 25.82
N VAL A 107 28.48 -13.85 25.54
CA VAL A 107 27.24 -14.59 25.79
C VAL A 107 26.75 -15.14 24.46
N PHE A 108 26.98 -16.43 24.20
CA PHE A 108 26.39 -17.13 23.06
C PHE A 108 24.91 -17.41 23.35
N ILE A 109 24.02 -16.78 22.59
CA ILE A 109 22.61 -17.15 22.53
C ILE A 109 22.46 -18.03 21.27
N GLU A 110 22.36 -19.34 21.46
CA GLU A 110 21.95 -20.27 20.39
C GLU A 110 20.44 -20.17 20.16
N ASP A 111 20.03 -20.37 18.89
CA ASP A 111 18.70 -20.12 18.29
C ASP A 111 17.46 -20.49 19.13
#